data_AF-A0A9X1MD35-F1
#
_entry.id   AF-A0A9X1MD35-F1
#
_cell.length_a   1.000
_cell.length_b   1.000
_cell.length_c   1.000
_cell.angle_alpha   90.00
_cell.angle_beta   90.00
_cell.angle_gamma   90.00
#
_symmetry.space_group_name_H-M   'P 1'
#
loop_
_entity.id
_entity.type
_entity.pdbx_description
1 polymer ?
#
loop_
_entity_poly.entity_id
_entity_poly.type
_entity_poly.pdbx_seq_one_letter_code
_entity_poly.pdbx_strand_id
1 'polypeptide(L)'
;MPKKSIENTALRLKAILEILAAHDPSEHGKTSRAEVLRQALEQVPLEEAETALLASGVARGERALVTASTKLVKAGWILKEGRAGWSITGAGRAALAEFPAVEQLQAALHGSRQTIEAVTVSEAQGEAVLEEALVSAEVTPPAAQPHGSHPEENYEGPSFPQPGSVAVPGTFGAVLGGDDWDPGADSVQLGFDRSDELWKLTVDLPPGNYEYKAALNGTWAENYGTCAHFDGANYGFQHAGGPVTFLYDHATHLVVTKPDSV
;
A
#
# COMPACT_ATOMS: atom_id res chain seq x y z
N MET A 1 -23.77 -22.04 12.97
CA MET A 1 -23.70 -22.25 11.50
C MET A 1 -22.95 -23.54 11.26
N PRO A 2 -23.31 -24.36 10.25
CA PRO A 2 -22.56 -25.56 9.93
C PRO A 2 -21.12 -25.21 9.54
N LYS A 3 -20.13 -26.05 9.89
CA LYS A 3 -18.69 -25.80 9.66
C LYS A 3 -18.40 -25.41 8.20
N LYS A 4 -19.01 -26.13 7.26
CA LYS A 4 -18.94 -25.88 5.81
C LYS A 4 -19.40 -24.48 5.39
N SER A 5 -20.43 -23.93 6.05
CA SER A 5 -20.91 -22.56 5.74
C SER A 5 -19.98 -21.47 6.26
N ILE A 6 -19.26 -21.73 7.36
CA ILE A 6 -18.25 -20.81 7.88
C ILE A 6 -17.05 -20.76 6.93
N GLU A 7 -16.60 -21.93 6.50
CA GLU A 7 -15.52 -22.10 5.52
C GLU A 7 -15.88 -21.46 4.17
N ASN A 8 -17.07 -21.74 3.64
CA ASN A 8 -17.58 -21.08 2.43
C ASN A 8 -17.66 -19.56 2.58
N THR A 9 -18.01 -19.05 3.76
CA THR A 9 -18.00 -17.61 4.03
C THR A 9 -16.59 -17.05 4.00
N ALA A 10 -15.61 -17.74 4.59
CA ALA A 10 -14.21 -17.31 4.57
C ALA A 10 -13.63 -17.34 3.15
N LEU A 11 -13.96 -18.37 2.35
CA LEU A 11 -13.60 -18.44 0.93
C LEU A 11 -14.16 -17.24 0.15
N ARG A 12 -15.42 -16.86 0.39
CA ARG A 12 -16.03 -15.66 -0.22
C ARG A 12 -15.36 -14.36 0.23
N LEU A 13 -14.90 -14.25 1.49
CA LEU A 13 -14.15 -13.08 1.94
C LEU A 13 -12.78 -12.98 1.27
N LYS A 14 -12.10 -14.11 1.06
CA LYS A 14 -10.86 -14.16 0.26
C LYS A 14 -11.13 -13.75 -1.18
N ALA A 15 -12.17 -14.29 -1.80
CA ALA A 15 -12.60 -13.93 -3.16
C ALA A 15 -12.88 -12.43 -3.29
N ILE A 16 -13.50 -11.78 -2.30
CA ILE A 16 -13.69 -10.31 -2.30
C ILE A 16 -12.35 -9.57 -2.43
N LEU A 17 -11.33 -9.97 -1.66
CA LEU A 17 -10.01 -9.36 -1.73
C LEU A 17 -9.34 -9.64 -3.08
N GLU A 18 -9.41 -10.88 -3.58
CA GLU A 18 -8.83 -11.26 -4.88
C GLU A 18 -9.50 -10.50 -6.03
N ILE A 19 -10.83 -10.36 -6.01
CA ILE A 19 -11.60 -9.57 -6.97
C ILE A 19 -11.14 -8.11 -6.92
N LEU A 20 -11.09 -7.50 -5.74
CA LEU A 20 -10.65 -6.11 -5.60
C LEU A 20 -9.17 -5.91 -5.97
N ALA A 21 -8.33 -6.93 -5.76
CA ALA A 21 -6.93 -6.91 -6.13
C ALA A 21 -6.70 -7.04 -7.63
N ALA A 22 -7.55 -7.84 -8.31
CA ALA A 22 -7.52 -8.09 -9.75
C ALA A 22 -8.17 -6.97 -10.57
N HIS A 23 -9.03 -6.15 -9.97
CA HIS A 23 -9.53 -4.95 -10.63
C HIS A 23 -8.40 -3.94 -10.74
N ASP A 24 -8.01 -3.67 -11.98
CA ASP A 24 -7.06 -2.65 -12.36
C ASP A 24 -7.66 -1.26 -12.02
N PRO A 25 -6.98 -0.44 -11.20
CA PRO A 25 -7.40 0.93 -10.91
C PRO A 25 -7.58 1.81 -12.16
N SER A 26 -6.97 1.43 -13.30
CA SER A 26 -7.03 2.15 -14.58
C SER A 26 -8.27 1.83 -15.43
N GLU A 27 -8.98 0.74 -15.16
CA GLU A 27 -10.24 0.45 -15.86
C GLU A 27 -11.36 1.36 -15.33
N HIS A 28 -11.92 2.18 -16.23
CA HIS A 28 -12.94 3.19 -15.95
C HIS A 28 -14.31 2.57 -15.56
N GLY A 29 -14.38 1.94 -14.39
CA GLY A 29 -15.58 1.39 -13.80
C GLY A 29 -15.37 1.08 -12.33
N LYS A 30 -15.88 1.96 -11.44
CA LYS A 30 -15.87 1.69 -9.99
C LYS A 30 -16.61 0.39 -9.71
N THR A 31 -15.92 -0.67 -9.28
CA THR A 31 -16.58 -1.92 -8.90
C THR A 31 -17.44 -1.66 -7.67
N SER A 32 -18.76 -1.64 -7.90
CA SER A 32 -19.69 -1.41 -6.80
C SER A 32 -19.61 -2.57 -5.79
N ARG A 33 -19.84 -2.30 -4.52
CA ARG A 33 -19.96 -3.31 -3.46
C ARG A 33 -20.91 -4.43 -3.87
N ALA A 34 -22.02 -4.11 -4.52
CA ALA A 34 -22.98 -5.10 -4.99
C ALA A 34 -22.37 -6.03 -6.04
N GLU A 35 -21.56 -5.48 -6.94
CA GLU A 35 -20.87 -6.23 -7.98
C GLU A 35 -19.76 -7.12 -7.40
N VAL A 36 -18.95 -6.60 -6.47
CA VAL A 36 -17.93 -7.38 -5.77
C VAL A 36 -18.55 -8.56 -5.01
N LEU A 37 -19.66 -8.32 -4.30
CA LEU A 37 -20.39 -9.37 -3.59
C LEU A 37 -21.00 -10.40 -4.53
N ARG A 38 -21.54 -9.95 -5.68
CA ARG A 38 -22.09 -10.82 -6.72
C ARG A 38 -21.01 -11.73 -7.29
N GLN A 39 -19.87 -11.17 -7.67
CA GLN A 39 -18.73 -11.93 -8.20
C GLN A 39 -18.16 -12.91 -7.17
N ALA A 40 -18.07 -12.52 -5.89
CA ALA A 40 -17.63 -13.43 -4.83
C ALA A 40 -18.57 -14.63 -4.64
N LEU A 41 -19.89 -14.41 -4.80
CA LEU A 41 -20.90 -15.47 -4.77
C LEU A 41 -20.90 -16.33 -6.04
N GLU A 42 -20.47 -15.78 -7.17
CA GLU A 42 -20.29 -16.53 -8.42
C GLU A 42 -19.06 -17.46 -8.35
N GLN A 43 -17.96 -16.99 -7.76
CA GLN A 43 -16.76 -17.80 -7.53
C GLN A 43 -16.98 -18.88 -6.47
N VAL A 44 -17.74 -18.57 -5.41
CA VAL A 44 -18.05 -19.50 -4.32
C VAL A 44 -19.57 -19.55 -4.10
N PRO A 45 -20.30 -20.36 -4.89
CA PRO A 45 -21.76 -20.47 -4.83
C PRO A 45 -22.31 -20.82 -3.45
N LEU A 46 -23.56 -20.41 -3.18
CA LEU A 46 -24.27 -20.79 -1.96
C LEU A 46 -24.66 -22.27 -2.00
N GLU A 47 -24.44 -22.99 -0.90
CA GLU A 47 -24.77 -24.41 -0.80
C GLU A 47 -25.75 -24.72 0.33
N GLU A 48 -26.60 -25.73 0.12
CA GLU A 48 -27.46 -26.33 1.16
C GLU A 48 -28.17 -25.28 2.03
N ALA A 49 -27.84 -25.23 3.34
CA ALA A 49 -28.41 -24.34 4.34
C ALA A 49 -28.17 -22.84 4.08
N GLU A 50 -27.24 -22.49 3.19
CA GLU A 50 -26.93 -21.10 2.81
C GLU A 50 -27.95 -20.54 1.82
N THR A 51 -28.56 -21.40 0.99
CA THR A 51 -29.60 -21.03 0.02
C THR A 51 -30.96 -20.79 0.67
N ALA A 52 -31.14 -21.23 1.92
CA ALA A 52 -32.37 -21.03 2.66
C ALA A 52 -32.69 -19.53 2.81
N LEU A 53 -33.89 -19.14 2.38
CA LEU A 53 -34.35 -17.76 2.39
C LEU A 53 -34.73 -17.31 3.82
N LEU A 54 -34.35 -16.09 4.16
CA LEU A 54 -34.84 -15.40 5.34
C LEU A 54 -36.22 -14.78 5.07
N ALA A 55 -36.91 -14.32 6.12
CA ALA A 55 -38.19 -13.62 5.97
C ALA A 55 -38.09 -12.35 5.08
N SER A 56 -36.88 -11.79 4.92
CA SER A 56 -36.61 -10.68 4.02
C SER A 56 -36.45 -11.08 2.55
N GLY A 57 -36.61 -12.35 2.19
CA GLY A 57 -36.41 -12.88 0.84
C GLY A 57 -34.95 -13.03 0.40
N VAL A 58 -33.99 -12.71 1.28
CA VAL A 58 -32.54 -12.81 1.00
C VAL A 58 -32.02 -14.16 1.51
N ALA A 59 -31.13 -14.79 0.76
CA ALA A 59 -30.51 -16.05 1.16
C ALA A 59 -29.67 -15.87 2.44
N ARG A 60 -29.70 -16.87 3.32
CA ARG A 60 -28.96 -16.81 4.60
C ARG A 60 -27.46 -16.62 4.39
N GLY A 61 -26.88 -17.28 3.38
CA GLY A 61 -25.46 -17.15 3.02
C GLY A 61 -25.09 -15.75 2.52
N GLU A 62 -25.95 -15.13 1.71
CA GLU A 62 -25.75 -13.75 1.24
C GLU A 62 -25.78 -12.75 2.40
N ARG A 63 -26.75 -12.88 3.32
CA ARG A 63 -26.80 -12.07 4.54
C ARG A 63 -25.57 -12.27 5.42
N ALA A 64 -25.10 -13.52 5.54
CA ALA A 64 -23.90 -13.87 6.29
C ALA A 64 -22.65 -13.24 5.68
N LEU A 65 -22.50 -13.29 4.35
CA LEU A 65 -21.39 -12.66 3.64
C LEU A 65 -21.36 -11.14 3.82
N VAL A 66 -22.51 -10.47 3.64
CA VAL A 66 -22.62 -9.02 3.87
C VAL A 66 -22.20 -8.67 5.29
N THR A 67 -22.62 -9.45 6.28
CA THR A 67 -22.24 -9.24 7.68
C THR A 67 -20.74 -9.49 7.89
N ALA A 68 -20.20 -10.57 7.32
CA ALA A 68 -18.82 -10.98 7.50
C ALA A 68 -17.83 -10.03 6.81
N SER A 69 -18.18 -9.43 5.67
CA SER A 69 -17.35 -8.44 4.94
C SER A 69 -17.02 -7.21 5.78
N THR A 70 -17.82 -6.90 6.80
CA THR A 70 -17.49 -5.83 7.76
C THR A 70 -16.18 -6.08 8.51
N LYS A 71 -15.74 -7.33 8.63
CA LYS A 71 -14.45 -7.69 9.22
C LYS A 71 -13.28 -7.24 8.36
N LEU A 72 -13.41 -7.31 7.03
CA LEU A 72 -12.37 -6.81 6.11
C LEU A 72 -12.18 -5.30 6.28
N VAL A 73 -13.28 -4.56 6.46
CA VAL A 73 -13.24 -3.11 6.74
C VAL A 73 -12.58 -2.86 8.10
N LYS A 74 -12.97 -3.60 9.15
CA LYS A 74 -12.43 -3.44 10.50
C LYS A 74 -10.95 -3.81 10.60
N ALA A 75 -10.51 -4.78 9.80
CA ALA A 75 -9.10 -5.15 9.68
C ALA A 75 -8.28 -4.13 8.86
N GLY A 76 -8.92 -3.11 8.27
CA GLY A 76 -8.24 -2.14 7.41
C GLY A 76 -7.82 -2.71 6.06
N TRP A 77 -8.33 -3.88 5.66
CA TRP A 77 -7.98 -4.56 4.42
C TRP A 77 -8.75 -4.04 3.20
N ILE A 78 -9.91 -3.42 3.44
CA ILE A 78 -10.69 -2.71 2.41
C ILE A 78 -11.19 -1.36 2.93
N LEU A 79 -11.28 -0.38 2.04
CA LEU A 79 -11.85 0.95 2.31
C LEU A 79 -13.26 1.06 1.75
N LYS A 80 -14.05 1.96 2.35
CA LYS A 80 -15.36 2.33 1.82
C LYS A 80 -15.24 3.60 1.00
N GLU A 81 -15.52 3.49 -0.29
CA GLU A 81 -15.51 4.63 -1.20
C GLU A 81 -16.93 5.16 -1.43
N GLY A 82 -17.22 6.32 -0.84
CA GLY A 82 -18.52 6.96 -0.95
C GLY A 82 -19.69 6.07 -0.49
N ARG A 83 -20.81 6.10 -1.21
CA ARG A 83 -22.03 5.38 -0.80
C ARG A 83 -22.04 3.88 -1.17
N ALA A 84 -21.17 3.43 -2.07
CA ALA A 84 -21.31 2.08 -2.62
C ALA A 84 -20.02 1.41 -3.14
N GLY A 85 -18.85 2.03 -3.09
CA GLY A 85 -17.60 1.43 -3.59
C GLY A 85 -16.78 0.77 -2.49
N TRP A 86 -16.00 -0.25 -2.88
CA TRP A 86 -14.92 -0.80 -2.07
C TRP A 86 -13.62 -0.77 -2.87
N SER A 87 -12.53 -0.46 -2.20
CA SER A 87 -11.17 -0.60 -2.70
C SER A 87 -10.34 -1.41 -1.71
N ILE A 88 -9.38 -2.17 -2.20
CA ILE A 88 -8.44 -2.93 -1.37
C ILE A 88 -7.27 -2.03 -0.95
N THR A 89 -6.82 -2.15 0.29
CA THR A 89 -5.63 -1.44 0.80
C THR A 89 -4.35 -2.25 0.57
N GLY A 90 -3.18 -1.63 0.78
CA GLY A 90 -1.92 -2.36 0.85
C GLY A 90 -1.94 -3.49 1.87
N ALA A 91 -2.49 -3.25 3.08
CA ALA A 91 -2.68 -4.29 4.10
C ALA A 91 -3.59 -5.44 3.63
N GLY A 92 -4.62 -5.16 2.84
CA GLY A 92 -5.47 -6.19 2.25
C GLY A 92 -4.78 -7.01 1.17
N ARG A 93 -3.92 -6.39 0.35
CA ARG A 93 -3.09 -7.09 -0.65
C ARG A 93 -2.02 -7.95 0.04
N ALA A 94 -1.36 -7.41 1.08
CA ALA A 94 -0.40 -8.16 1.89
C ALA A 94 -1.05 -9.36 2.58
N ALA A 95 -2.27 -9.20 3.12
CA ALA A 95 -3.02 -10.30 3.74
C ALA A 95 -3.30 -11.48 2.79
N LEU A 96 -3.41 -11.24 1.48
CA LEU A 96 -3.54 -12.32 0.49
C LEU A 96 -2.26 -13.14 0.33
N ALA A 97 -1.10 -12.50 0.47
CA ALA A 97 0.21 -13.15 0.44
C ALA A 97 0.56 -13.82 1.78
N GLU A 98 0.26 -13.15 2.89
CA GLU A 98 0.55 -13.60 4.26
C GLU A 98 -0.33 -14.77 4.68
N PHE A 99 -1.59 -14.80 4.23
CA PHE A 99 -2.57 -15.84 4.57
C PHE A 99 -3.08 -16.57 3.32
N PRO A 100 -2.23 -17.39 2.66
CA PRO A 100 -2.62 -18.09 1.44
C PRO A 100 -3.73 -19.13 1.68
N ALA A 101 -3.75 -19.71 2.89
CA ALA A 101 -4.78 -20.64 3.34
C ALA A 101 -5.98 -19.91 3.95
N VAL A 102 -7.20 -20.34 3.59
CA VAL A 102 -8.44 -19.68 4.00
C VAL A 102 -8.64 -19.71 5.52
N GLU A 103 -8.17 -20.74 6.20
CA GLU A 103 -8.25 -20.88 7.65
C GLU A 103 -7.37 -19.85 8.36
N GLN A 104 -6.21 -19.51 7.79
CA GLN A 104 -5.31 -18.50 8.33
C GLN A 104 -5.92 -17.10 8.15
N LEU A 105 -6.47 -16.82 6.97
CA LEU A 105 -7.17 -15.57 6.68
C LEU A 105 -8.40 -15.42 7.59
N GLN A 106 -9.14 -16.52 7.76
CA GLN A 106 -10.25 -16.58 8.70
C GLN A 106 -9.78 -16.32 10.13
N ALA A 107 -8.69 -16.96 10.59
CA ALA A 107 -8.15 -16.77 11.92
C ALA A 107 -7.73 -15.31 12.15
N ALA A 108 -7.06 -14.67 11.20
CA ALA A 108 -6.69 -13.26 11.26
C ALA A 108 -7.91 -12.32 11.39
N LEU A 109 -9.00 -12.61 10.67
CA LEU A 109 -10.26 -11.85 10.73
C LEU A 109 -11.10 -12.09 11.99
N HIS A 110 -10.88 -13.19 12.72
CA HIS A 110 -11.55 -13.48 14.00
C HIS A 110 -10.69 -13.07 15.19
N GLY A 111 -9.37 -13.18 15.06
CA GLY A 111 -8.34 -12.82 16.03
C GLY A 111 -8.11 -11.32 16.16
N SER A 112 -8.79 -10.49 15.36
CA SER A 112 -8.70 -9.02 15.42
C SER A 112 -9.26 -8.39 16.71
N ARG A 113 -9.50 -9.20 17.77
CA ARG A 113 -9.70 -8.76 19.16
C ARG A 113 -8.54 -9.12 20.10
N GLN A 114 -7.57 -9.93 19.67
CA GLN A 114 -6.38 -10.32 20.43
C GLN A 114 -5.13 -10.21 19.56
N THR A 115 -4.86 -8.98 19.14
CA THR A 115 -3.51 -8.40 19.09
C THR A 115 -3.63 -6.89 19.29
N ILE A 116 -4.39 -6.52 20.33
CA ILE A 116 -4.12 -5.31 21.12
C ILE A 116 -3.58 -5.83 22.46
N GLU A 117 -2.47 -6.55 22.39
CA GLU A 117 -1.56 -6.84 23.51
C GLU A 117 -0.14 -7.08 22.95
N ALA A 118 0.23 -6.22 22.01
CA ALA A 118 1.59 -5.75 21.78
C ALA A 118 1.52 -4.27 21.38
N VAL A 119 0.64 -3.51 22.04
CA VAL A 119 0.71 -2.05 22.10
C VAL A 119 1.13 -1.72 23.52
N THR A 120 2.43 -1.86 23.79
CA THR A 120 3.25 -0.94 24.60
C THR A 120 4.73 -1.11 24.23
N VAL A 121 5.00 -1.18 22.92
CA VAL A 121 6.16 -0.54 22.28
C VAL A 121 5.59 0.04 20.96
N SER A 122 4.49 0.81 21.04
CA SER A 122 4.50 2.28 20.91
C SER A 122 5.35 2.72 19.73
N GLU A 123 4.67 3.13 18.65
CA GLU A 123 4.88 4.26 17.71
C GLU A 123 6.30 4.69 17.28
N ALA A 124 7.32 4.31 18.02
CA ALA A 124 8.71 4.50 17.72
C ALA A 124 9.26 3.53 16.67
N GLN A 125 8.70 2.36 16.34
CA GLN A 125 9.45 1.39 15.49
C GLN A 125 9.27 1.51 13.97
N GLY A 126 8.18 2.11 13.48
CA GLY A 126 8.12 2.51 12.06
C GLY A 126 9.03 3.71 11.78
N GLU A 127 9.15 4.60 12.76
CA GLU A 127 10.04 5.76 12.73
C GLU A 127 11.48 5.40 13.13
N ALA A 128 11.70 4.38 13.98
CA ALA A 128 13.02 3.96 14.50
C ALA A 128 13.67 2.80 13.74
N VAL A 129 12.96 1.98 12.97
CA VAL A 129 13.64 1.21 11.90
C VAL A 129 14.17 2.17 10.84
N LEU A 130 13.54 3.34 10.72
CA LEU A 130 13.94 4.46 9.89
C LEU A 130 14.96 5.41 10.58
N GLU A 131 15.07 5.45 11.92
CA GLU A 131 16.09 6.24 12.66
C GLU A 131 17.31 5.43 13.12
N GLU A 132 17.24 4.10 13.30
CA GLU A 132 18.41 3.29 13.68
C GLU A 132 19.46 3.23 12.55
N ALA A 133 19.03 3.47 11.30
CA ALA A 133 19.92 3.71 10.17
C ALA A 133 20.64 5.09 10.21
N LEU A 134 20.25 6.01 11.11
CA LEU A 134 20.84 7.35 11.25
C LEU A 134 22.00 7.42 12.27
N VAL A 135 22.30 6.35 13.02
CA VAL A 135 23.35 6.34 14.07
C VAL A 135 24.69 5.76 13.57
N SER A 136 25.05 6.01 12.30
CA SER A 136 26.43 5.78 11.85
C SER A 136 26.81 6.70 10.69
N ALA A 137 26.76 8.00 10.91
CA ALA A 137 27.30 8.98 9.96
C ALA A 137 28.03 10.12 10.68
N GLU A 138 29.20 9.82 11.27
CA GLU A 138 30.20 10.87 11.50
C GLU A 138 31.06 11.05 10.24
N VAL A 139 30.90 12.23 9.63
CA VAL A 139 31.92 13.09 8.98
C VAL A 139 32.72 12.48 7.81
N THR A 140 32.37 12.84 6.57
CA THR A 140 32.99 13.84 5.65
C THR A 140 32.50 13.54 4.21
N PRO A 141 32.19 14.53 3.35
CA PRO A 141 31.53 14.27 2.07
C PRO A 141 32.54 13.84 0.99
N PRO A 142 32.36 12.70 0.30
CA PRO A 142 32.96 12.49 -1.00
C PRO A 142 31.95 12.80 -2.11
N ALA A 143 32.48 13.27 -3.23
CA ALA A 143 31.74 13.59 -4.44
C ALA A 143 30.79 12.46 -4.87
N ALA A 144 29.64 12.85 -5.42
CA ALA A 144 28.61 11.99 -5.97
C ALA A 144 29.20 10.82 -6.77
N GLN A 145 29.14 9.61 -6.19
CA GLN A 145 29.32 8.37 -6.91
C GLN A 145 27.94 7.77 -7.22
N PRO A 146 27.77 7.15 -8.41
CA PRO A 146 26.54 6.47 -8.76
C PRO A 146 26.31 5.35 -7.75
N HIS A 147 25.26 5.48 -6.92
CA HIS A 147 24.91 4.49 -5.92
C HIS A 147 24.35 3.26 -6.64
N GLY A 148 25.22 2.27 -6.80
CA GLY A 148 24.93 1.02 -7.51
C GLY A 148 26.20 0.18 -7.61
N SER A 149 26.95 0.01 -6.53
CA SER A 149 28.13 -0.87 -6.48
C SER A 149 28.45 -1.28 -5.05
N HIS A 150 27.61 -2.12 -4.45
CA HIS A 150 28.13 -3.06 -3.44
C HIS A 150 28.67 -4.29 -4.20
N PRO A 151 29.87 -4.80 -3.87
CA PRO A 151 30.40 -6.02 -4.49
C PRO A 151 29.45 -7.17 -4.20
N GLU A 152 29.22 -8.00 -5.22
CA GLU A 152 28.34 -9.16 -5.27
C GLU A 152 28.31 -10.01 -3.98
N GLU A 153 27.47 -9.61 -3.02
CA GLU A 153 26.87 -10.57 -2.11
C GLU A 153 25.66 -11.17 -2.83
N ASN A 154 25.50 -12.48 -2.66
CA ASN A 154 24.60 -13.35 -3.41
C ASN A 154 23.14 -13.06 -3.03
N TYR A 155 22.60 -11.91 -3.44
CA TYR A 155 21.21 -11.57 -3.25
C TYR A 155 20.39 -12.34 -4.29
N GLU A 156 19.58 -13.30 -3.84
CA GLU A 156 18.36 -13.66 -4.58
C GLU A 156 17.65 -12.34 -4.92
N GLY A 157 17.08 -12.22 -6.13
CA GLY A 157 16.50 -10.97 -6.61
C GLY A 157 15.48 -10.36 -5.64
N PRO A 158 14.99 -9.13 -5.90
CA PRO A 158 14.12 -8.43 -4.97
C PRO A 158 12.93 -9.31 -4.56
N SER A 159 12.54 -9.22 -3.30
CA SER A 159 11.54 -10.09 -2.66
C SER A 159 10.17 -10.05 -3.36
N PHE A 160 9.94 -9.03 -4.19
CA PHE A 160 8.82 -8.91 -5.14
C PHE A 160 9.22 -8.06 -6.37
N PRO A 161 8.47 -8.14 -7.48
CA PRO A 161 8.75 -7.37 -8.69
C PRO A 161 8.78 -5.87 -8.43
N GLN A 162 9.84 -5.20 -8.92
CA GLN A 162 10.02 -3.75 -8.81
C GLN A 162 9.66 -3.05 -10.13
N PRO A 163 9.24 -1.77 -10.10
CA PRO A 163 8.99 -1.00 -11.30
C PRO A 163 10.32 -0.65 -12.01
N GLY A 164 10.23 -0.24 -13.27
CA GLY A 164 11.40 0.18 -14.04
C GLY A 164 12.03 1.47 -13.52
N SER A 165 11.22 2.37 -12.96
CA SER A 165 11.68 3.56 -12.24
C SER A 165 10.62 4.08 -11.27
N VAL A 166 11.06 4.87 -10.30
CA VAL A 166 10.22 5.65 -9.38
C VAL A 166 10.70 7.09 -9.40
N ALA A 167 9.78 8.03 -9.51
CA ALA A 167 10.03 9.46 -9.46
C ALA A 167 9.23 10.12 -8.33
N VAL A 168 9.73 11.24 -7.78
CA VAL A 168 8.98 12.13 -6.86
C VAL A 168 8.75 13.51 -7.46
N PRO A 169 7.99 13.62 -8.56
CA PRO A 169 7.60 14.90 -9.13
C PRO A 169 6.77 15.73 -8.13
N GLY A 170 7.06 17.03 -8.09
CA GLY A 170 6.40 17.97 -7.20
C GLY A 170 6.62 19.42 -7.58
N THR A 171 6.25 20.34 -6.69
CA THR A 171 6.38 21.80 -6.85
C THR A 171 7.81 22.32 -6.64
N PHE A 172 8.80 21.43 -6.66
CA PHE A 172 10.21 21.74 -6.51
C PHE A 172 11.03 21.35 -7.74
N GLY A 173 10.41 20.86 -8.81
CA GLY A 173 11.11 20.49 -10.04
C GLY A 173 11.93 21.65 -10.60
N ALA A 174 11.35 22.86 -10.60
CA ALA A 174 12.02 24.09 -11.01
C ALA A 174 13.26 24.42 -10.17
N VAL A 175 13.22 24.16 -8.86
CA VAL A 175 14.36 24.37 -7.96
C VAL A 175 15.51 23.42 -8.32
N LEU A 176 15.19 22.20 -8.73
CA LEU A 176 16.15 21.17 -9.13
C LEU A 176 16.60 21.28 -10.60
N GLY A 177 16.18 22.33 -11.31
CA GLY A 177 16.56 22.59 -12.71
C GLY A 177 15.74 21.87 -13.76
N GLY A 178 14.58 21.30 -13.40
CA GLY A 178 13.59 20.73 -14.31
C GLY A 178 12.29 21.52 -14.33
N ASP A 179 11.22 20.90 -14.84
CA ASP A 179 9.86 21.44 -14.73
C ASP A 179 9.15 20.87 -13.50
N ASP A 180 8.26 21.65 -12.89
CA ASP A 180 7.40 21.15 -11.81
C ASP A 180 6.45 20.08 -12.33
N TRP A 181 6.19 19.07 -11.51
CA TRP A 181 5.28 17.95 -11.83
C TRP A 181 5.67 17.13 -13.08
N ASP A 182 6.95 17.11 -13.45
CA ASP A 182 7.46 16.25 -14.52
C ASP A 182 8.01 14.92 -13.95
N PRO A 183 7.30 13.78 -14.11
CA PRO A 183 7.76 12.47 -13.64
C PRO A 183 8.91 11.92 -14.48
N GLY A 184 9.17 12.48 -15.66
CA GLY A 184 10.26 12.06 -16.55
C GLY A 184 11.58 12.79 -16.29
N ALA A 185 11.58 13.80 -15.42
CA ALA A 185 12.79 14.55 -15.11
C ALA A 185 13.78 13.69 -14.30
N ASP A 186 15.03 13.67 -14.75
CA ASP A 186 16.13 12.94 -14.08
C ASP A 186 16.36 13.43 -12.65
N SER A 187 16.12 14.73 -12.39
CA SER A 187 16.34 15.37 -11.09
C SER A 187 15.39 14.88 -9.98
N VAL A 188 14.31 14.19 -10.32
CA VAL A 188 13.34 13.64 -9.37
C VAL A 188 13.28 12.11 -9.39
N GLN A 189 14.18 11.43 -10.10
CA GLN A 189 14.24 9.96 -10.10
C GLN A 189 14.90 9.43 -8.83
N LEU A 190 14.29 8.41 -8.23
CA LEU A 190 14.83 7.72 -7.06
C LEU A 190 15.74 6.58 -7.50
N GLY A 191 16.78 6.32 -6.72
CA GLY A 191 17.62 5.13 -6.86
C GLY A 191 17.07 3.98 -6.01
N PHE A 192 17.04 2.77 -6.56
CA PHE A 192 16.66 1.57 -5.80
C PHE A 192 17.84 1.03 -4.98
N ASP A 193 17.65 0.94 -3.67
CA ASP A 193 18.58 0.31 -2.74
C ASP A 193 18.14 -1.13 -2.49
N ARG A 194 19.02 -2.10 -2.81
CA ARG A 194 18.72 -3.52 -2.66
C ARG A 194 18.80 -4.03 -1.23
N SER A 195 19.47 -3.31 -0.34
CA SER A 195 19.69 -3.76 1.04
C SER A 195 18.43 -3.68 1.89
N ASP A 196 17.60 -2.67 1.64
CA ASP A 196 16.32 -2.43 2.31
C ASP A 196 15.12 -2.43 1.37
N GLU A 197 15.34 -2.65 0.07
CA GLU A 197 14.33 -2.66 -0.99
C GLU A 197 13.54 -1.34 -1.09
N LEU A 198 14.17 -0.22 -0.75
CA LEU A 198 13.59 1.11 -0.85
C LEU A 198 14.14 1.89 -2.03
N TRP A 199 13.28 2.73 -2.60
CA TRP A 199 13.67 3.76 -3.55
C TRP A 199 13.99 5.04 -2.79
N LYS A 200 15.12 5.69 -3.09
CA LYS A 200 15.63 6.84 -2.32
C LYS A 200 16.07 7.99 -3.23
N LEU A 201 15.79 9.22 -2.82
CA LEU A 201 16.34 10.43 -3.42
C LEU A 201 16.61 11.47 -2.34
N THR A 202 17.81 12.04 -2.31
CA THR A 202 18.15 13.18 -1.44
C THR A 202 18.40 14.41 -2.30
N VAL A 203 17.74 15.52 -1.99
CA VAL A 203 17.86 16.80 -2.70
C VAL A 203 17.97 17.95 -1.72
N ASP A 204 18.60 19.05 -2.14
CA ASP A 204 18.64 20.29 -1.35
C ASP A 204 17.51 21.22 -1.81
N LEU A 205 16.62 21.58 -0.88
CA LEU A 205 15.48 22.46 -1.15
C LEU A 205 15.56 23.72 -0.28
N PRO A 206 15.17 24.90 -0.79
CA PRO A 206 15.04 26.09 0.03
C PRO A 206 13.87 25.97 1.04
N PRO A 207 13.77 26.88 2.01
CA PRO A 207 12.63 26.93 2.91
C PRO A 207 11.32 27.18 2.12
N GLY A 208 10.27 26.42 2.40
CA GLY A 208 9.05 26.50 1.62
C GLY A 208 7.96 25.49 2.00
N ASN A 209 6.84 25.58 1.28
CA ASN A 209 5.81 24.54 1.28
C ASN A 209 5.86 23.83 -0.06
N TYR A 210 5.89 22.50 -0.02
CA TYR A 210 6.04 21.68 -1.19
C TYR A 210 4.95 20.64 -1.26
N GLU A 211 4.55 20.34 -2.48
CA GLU A 211 3.67 19.22 -2.80
C GLU A 211 4.36 18.26 -3.75
N TYR A 212 4.10 16.96 -3.60
CA TYR A 212 4.65 15.93 -4.48
C TYR A 212 3.81 14.65 -4.49
N LYS A 213 4.14 13.73 -5.40
CA LYS A 213 3.62 12.35 -5.47
C LYS A 213 4.73 11.38 -5.88
N ALA A 214 4.53 10.08 -5.67
CA ALA A 214 5.35 9.06 -6.34
C ALA A 214 4.76 8.74 -7.70
N ALA A 215 5.56 8.73 -8.77
CA ALA A 215 5.14 8.34 -10.12
C ALA A 215 6.03 7.20 -10.63
N LEU A 216 5.44 6.19 -11.27
CA LEU A 216 6.17 5.02 -11.72
C LEU A 216 6.48 5.08 -13.21
N ASN A 217 7.62 4.51 -13.58
CA ASN A 217 8.05 4.34 -14.98
C ASN A 217 8.11 5.65 -15.78
N GLY A 218 8.39 6.77 -15.11
CA GLY A 218 8.54 8.09 -15.73
C GLY A 218 7.25 8.70 -16.28
N THR A 219 6.07 8.19 -15.88
CA THR A 219 4.78 8.69 -16.36
C THR A 219 3.77 8.80 -15.22
N TRP A 220 2.66 9.49 -15.48
CA TRP A 220 1.53 9.56 -14.55
C TRP A 220 0.58 8.36 -14.64
N ALA A 221 0.84 7.37 -15.50
CA ALA A 221 -0.04 6.21 -15.67
C ALA A 221 -0.24 5.42 -14.38
N GLU A 222 0.78 5.38 -13.52
CA GLU A 222 0.70 4.81 -12.19
C GLU A 222 1.42 5.72 -11.22
N ASN A 223 0.69 6.20 -10.21
CA ASN A 223 1.22 7.16 -9.25
C ASN A 223 0.47 7.09 -7.93
N TYR A 224 1.15 7.47 -6.85
CA TYR A 224 0.67 7.33 -5.49
C TYR A 224 0.79 8.66 -4.73
N GLY A 225 -0.34 9.06 -4.17
CA GLY A 225 -0.47 10.22 -3.29
C GLY A 225 -0.54 9.83 -1.81
N THR A 226 -0.97 10.75 -0.97
CA THR A 226 -1.15 10.56 0.48
C THR A 226 -1.85 9.25 0.80
N CYS A 227 -1.42 8.59 1.86
CA CYS A 227 -1.93 7.29 2.28
C CYS A 227 -1.76 6.18 1.23
N ALA A 228 -0.75 6.30 0.36
CA ALA A 228 -0.46 5.32 -0.70
C ALA A 228 -1.62 5.10 -1.69
N HIS A 229 -2.47 6.11 -1.88
CA HIS A 229 -3.59 6.00 -2.80
C HIS A 229 -3.14 6.17 -4.24
N PHE A 230 -3.52 5.22 -5.10
CA PHE A 230 -3.42 5.39 -6.56
C PHE A 230 -4.18 6.65 -6.98
N ASP A 231 -3.56 7.51 -7.79
CA ASP A 231 -4.11 8.83 -8.15
C ASP A 231 -4.53 9.67 -6.92
N GLY A 232 -3.92 9.38 -5.77
CA GLY A 232 -4.24 10.02 -4.50
C GLY A 232 -3.95 11.52 -4.47
N ALA A 233 -4.38 12.18 -3.40
CA ALA A 233 -4.04 13.57 -3.16
C ALA A 233 -2.51 13.76 -3.00
N ASN A 234 -2.00 14.95 -3.29
CA ASN A 234 -0.58 15.25 -3.15
C ASN A 234 -0.13 15.14 -1.70
N TYR A 235 1.08 14.62 -1.46
CA TYR A 235 1.75 14.81 -0.18
C TYR A 235 2.10 16.28 -0.03
N GLY A 236 1.77 16.88 1.11
CA GLY A 236 2.18 18.23 1.45
C GLY A 236 3.19 18.21 2.60
N PHE A 237 4.27 18.96 2.48
CA PHE A 237 5.21 19.15 3.59
C PHE A 237 5.76 20.57 3.62
N GLN A 238 6.06 21.03 4.84
CA GLN A 238 6.71 22.31 5.08
C GLN A 238 8.19 22.04 5.40
N HIS A 239 9.08 22.75 4.72
CA HIS A 239 10.52 22.57 4.84
C HIS A 239 11.20 23.83 5.33
N ALA A 240 12.17 23.67 6.24
CA ALA A 240 12.96 24.78 6.78
C ALA A 240 14.17 25.15 5.90
N GLY A 241 14.45 24.36 4.86
CA GLY A 241 15.58 24.52 3.97
C GLY A 241 16.70 23.50 4.23
N GLY A 242 17.49 23.19 3.20
CA GLY A 242 18.59 22.22 3.25
C GLY A 242 18.21 20.84 2.69
N PRO A 243 19.01 19.81 2.98
CA PRO A 243 18.79 18.46 2.46
C PRO A 243 17.49 17.81 2.94
N VAL A 244 16.80 17.15 2.03
CA VAL A 244 15.61 16.35 2.30
C VAL A 244 15.70 15.02 1.54
N THR A 245 15.39 13.92 2.22
CA THR A 245 15.34 12.58 1.65
C THR A 245 13.91 12.12 1.46
N PHE A 246 13.60 11.65 0.26
CA PHE A 246 12.37 10.94 -0.09
C PHE A 246 12.65 9.45 -0.14
N LEU A 247 11.82 8.68 0.54
CA LEU A 247 11.88 7.21 0.58
C LEU A 247 10.55 6.68 0.07
N TYR A 248 10.58 5.83 -0.94
CA TYR A 248 9.41 5.13 -1.46
C TYR A 248 9.58 3.62 -1.29
N ASP A 249 8.58 3.00 -0.67
CA ASP A 249 8.47 1.55 -0.55
C ASP A 249 7.47 1.04 -1.59
N HIS A 250 7.92 0.20 -2.52
CA HIS A 250 7.03 -0.32 -3.55
C HIS A 250 6.02 -1.35 -3.02
N ALA A 251 6.29 -2.02 -1.89
CA ALA A 251 5.36 -2.99 -1.31
C ALA A 251 4.13 -2.31 -0.73
N THR A 252 4.32 -1.11 -0.16
CA THR A 252 3.26 -0.36 0.53
C THR A 252 2.77 0.85 -0.26
N HIS A 253 3.53 1.29 -1.26
CA HIS A 253 3.36 2.52 -2.03
C HIS A 253 3.38 3.81 -1.20
N LEU A 254 3.91 3.75 0.02
CA LEU A 254 4.06 4.91 0.88
C LEU A 254 5.31 5.70 0.49
N VAL A 255 5.21 7.02 0.62
CA VAL A 255 6.36 7.91 0.59
C VAL A 255 6.57 8.49 1.97
N VAL A 256 7.82 8.44 2.44
CA VAL A 256 8.27 9.12 3.66
C VAL A 256 9.24 10.22 3.24
N THR A 257 8.99 11.44 3.73
CA THR A 257 9.90 12.57 3.58
C THR A 257 10.59 12.84 4.90
N LYS A 258 11.91 12.88 4.89
CA LYS A 258 12.72 13.22 6.06
C LYS A 258 13.59 14.44 5.75
N PRO A 259 13.43 15.56 6.47
CA PRO A 259 14.46 16.58 6.48
C PRO A 259 15.69 16.01 7.20
N ASP A 260 16.84 16.03 6.56
CA ASP A 260 18.10 15.68 7.23
C ASP A 260 18.44 16.85 8.16
N SER A 261 18.42 16.60 9.46
CA SER A 261 18.68 17.64 10.46
C SER A 261 20.12 18.15 10.32
N VAL A 262 20.28 19.47 10.15
CA VAL A 262 21.57 20.17 10.11
C VAL A 262 22.08 20.47 11.51
#